data_AF-A0A961RH19-F1
#
_entry.id   AF-A0A961RH19-F1
#
_cell.length_a   1.000
_cell.length_b   1.000
_cell.length_c   1.000
_cell.angle_alpha   90.00
_cell.angle_beta   90.00
_cell.angle_gamma   90.00
#
_symmetry.space_group_name_H-M   'P 1'
#
loop_
_entity.id
_entity.type
_entity.pdbx_description
1 polymer ?
#
loop_
_entity_poly.entity_id
_entity_poly.type
_entity_poly.pdbx_seq_one_letter_code
_entity_poly.pdbx_strand_id
1 'polypeptide(L)' 'MAGAIEAKLAEMGVELAEPPKPVASYVGFVRQGDLVFISGQLPFADGKLTATGLLGRDVSL' A
#
# COMPACT_ATOMS: atom_id res chain seq x y z
N MET A 1 12.54 -6.92 -16.68
CA MET A 1 13.49 -5.83 -16.40
C MET A 1 13.30 -5.43 -14.96
N ALA A 2 14.17 -5.87 -14.05
CA ALA A 2 14.18 -5.36 -12.69
C ALA A 2 14.65 -3.89 -12.72
N GLY A 3 14.04 -2.99 -11.94
CA GLY A 3 14.47 -1.59 -11.81
C GLY A 3 13.71 -0.56 -12.66
N ALA A 4 13.00 -0.96 -13.72
CA ALA A 4 12.29 -0.01 -14.58
C ALA A 4 11.03 0.59 -13.89
N ILE A 5 10.37 -0.19 -13.03
CA ILE A 5 9.20 0.27 -12.28
C ILE A 5 9.65 1.17 -11.14
N GLU A 6 10.72 0.78 -10.45
CA GLU A 6 11.36 1.52 -9.36
C GLU A 6 11.85 2.90 -9.84
N ALA A 7 12.48 2.97 -11.02
CA ALA A 7 12.90 4.23 -11.63
C ALA A 7 11.71 5.16 -11.89
N LYS A 8 10.61 4.63 -12.44
CA LYS A 8 9.41 5.43 -12.73
C LYS A 8 8.74 5.94 -11.45
N LEU A 9 8.71 5.14 -10.39
CA LEU A 9 8.22 5.59 -9.08
C LEU A 9 9.10 6.71 -8.52
N ALA A 10 10.43 6.58 -8.62
CA ALA A 10 11.37 7.62 -8.20
C ALA A 10 11.21 8.93 -8.98
N GLU A 11 10.99 8.88 -10.30
CA GLU A 11 10.69 10.07 -11.13
C GLU A 11 9.43 10.80 -10.66
N MET A 12 8.46 10.08 -10.10
CA MET A 12 7.23 10.63 -9.52
C MET A 12 7.40 11.09 -8.06
N GLY A 13 8.59 10.93 -7.48
CA GLY A 13 8.85 11.21 -6.07
C GLY A 13 8.17 10.22 -5.11
N VAL A 14 7.87 9.00 -5.57
CA VAL A 14 7.22 7.96 -4.78
C VAL A 14 8.25 6.93 -4.34
N GLU A 15 8.42 6.77 -3.04
CA GLU A 15 9.17 5.66 -2.45
C GLU A 15 8.20 4.58 -1.95
N LEU A 16 8.50 3.31 -2.24
CA LEU A 16 7.71 2.21 -1.72
C LEU A 16 8.08 1.95 -0.27
N ALA A 17 7.13 2.18 0.63
CA ALA A 17 7.29 1.86 2.03
C ALA A 17 7.39 0.34 2.26
N GLU A 18 8.03 -0.04 3.36
CA GLU A 18 7.97 -1.40 3.88
C GLU A 18 6.50 -1.79 4.15
N PRO A 19 6.04 -2.96 3.66
CA PRO A 19 4.66 -3.39 3.86
C PRO A 19 4.32 -3.52 5.35
N PRO A 20 3.14 -3.04 5.79
CA PRO A 20 2.74 -3.15 7.19
C PRO A 20 2.51 -4.62 7.58
N LYS A 21 2.68 -4.92 8.88
CA LYS A 21 2.32 -6.23 9.42
C LYS A 21 0.80 -6.45 9.34
N PRO A 22 0.32 -7.68 9.09
CA PRO A 22 -1.10 -7.99 9.17
C PRO A 22 -1.70 -7.61 10.52
N VAL A 23 -2.89 -7.01 10.50
CA VAL A 23 -3.56 -6.48 11.71
C VAL A 23 -4.24 -7.59 12.53
N ALA A 24 -4.50 -8.74 11.91
CA ALA A 24 -5.16 -9.89 12.55
C ALA A 24 -4.66 -11.22 11.94
N SER A 25 -5.41 -12.30 12.14
CA SER A 25 -5.08 -13.66 11.68
C SER A 25 -5.29 -13.84 10.16
N TYR A 26 -4.61 -13.05 9.34
CA TYR A 26 -4.54 -13.17 7.88
C TYR A 26 -3.13 -12.80 7.37
N VAL A 27 -2.83 -13.08 6.10
CA VAL A 27 -1.53 -12.78 5.47
C VAL A 27 -1.63 -11.59 4.52
N GLY A 28 -0.51 -10.90 4.28
CA GLY A 28 -0.47 -9.72 3.39
C GLY A 28 -0.82 -10.04 1.93
N PHE A 29 -0.47 -11.25 1.47
CA PHE A 29 -0.88 -11.76 0.17
C PHE A 29 -0.88 -13.30 0.14
N VAL A 30 -1.59 -13.87 -0.82
CA VAL A 30 -1.49 -15.29 -1.19
C VAL A 30 -1.26 -15.41 -2.69
N ARG A 31 -0.65 -16.51 -3.13
CA ARG A 31 -0.45 -16.83 -4.55
C ARG A 31 -1.14 -18.14 -4.90
N GLN A 32 -1.92 -18.13 -5.98
CA GLN A 32 -2.52 -19.33 -6.57
C GLN A 32 -2.18 -19.39 -8.06
N GLY A 33 -1.29 -20.31 -8.44
CA GLY A 33 -0.75 -20.37 -9.81
C GLY A 33 -0.05 -19.06 -10.17
N ASP A 34 -0.57 -18.38 -11.19
CA ASP A 34 -0.04 -17.10 -11.68
C ASP A 34 -0.78 -15.87 -11.12
N LEU A 35 -1.74 -16.07 -10.21
CA LEU A 35 -2.47 -15.00 -9.55
C LEU A 35 -1.90 -14.71 -8.16
N VAL A 36 -1.65 -13.43 -7.88
CA VAL A 36 -1.30 -12.93 -6.55
C VAL A 36 -2.48 -12.10 -6.03
N PHE A 37 -3.04 -12.52 -4.90
CA PHE A 37 -4.14 -11.83 -4.23
C PHE A 37 -3.56 -11.07 -3.04
N ILE A 38 -3.66 -9.74 -3.09
CA ILE A 38 -3.17 -8.84 -2.03
C ILE A 38 -4.35 -8.51 -1.11
N SER A 39 -4.13 -8.57 0.20
CA SER A 39 -5.12 -8.14 1.20
C SER A 39 -5.34 -6.62 1.13
N GLY A 40 -6.40 -6.13 1.79
CA GLY A 40 -6.68 -4.68 1.86
C GLY A 40 -5.47 -3.88 2.35
N GLN A 41 -5.10 -2.83 1.62
CA GLN A 41 -4.04 -1.90 1.97
C GLN A 41 -4.63 -0.59 2.49
N LEU A 42 -4.03 -0.03 3.53
CA LEU A 42 -4.41 1.24 4.14
C LEU A 42 -3.38 2.33 3.78
N PRO A 43 -3.74 3.63 3.83
CA PRO A 43 -2.85 4.72 3.47
C PRO A 43 -1.86 5.01 4.61
N PHE A 44 -0.90 4.10 4.80
CA PHE A 44 0.20 4.29 5.73
C PHE A 44 1.32 5.13 5.09
N ALA A 45 1.83 6.11 5.83
CA ALA A 45 3.12 6.73 5.59
C ALA A 45 3.84 6.84 6.94
N ASP A 46 5.13 6.51 6.98
CA ASP A 46 5.96 6.54 8.20
C ASP A 46 5.33 5.79 9.39
N GLY A 47 4.66 4.67 9.10
CA GLY A 47 3.98 3.83 10.10
C GLY A 47 2.69 4.42 10.68
N LYS A 48 2.16 5.52 10.12
CA LYS A 48 0.93 6.18 10.56
C LYS A 48 -0.09 6.25 9.43
N LEU A 49 -1.38 6.17 9.77
CA LEU A 49 -2.46 6.41 8.80
C LEU A 49 -2.48 7.89 8.43
N THR A 50 -2.35 8.20 7.14
CA THR A 50 -2.34 9.59 6.65
C THR A 50 -3.74 10.18 6.48
N ALA A 51 -4.76 9.32 6.32
CA ALA A 51 -6.14 9.74 6.21
C ALA A 51 -7.06 8.77 6.98
N THR A 52 -8.00 9.35 7.73
CA THR A 52 -8.98 8.60 8.52
C THR A 52 -10.31 9.36 8.56
N GLY A 53 -11.43 8.63 8.54
CA GLY A 53 -12.78 9.20 8.61
C GLY A 53 -13.56 9.11 7.30
N LEU A 54 -14.69 9.81 7.23
CA LEU A 54 -15.59 9.84 6.07
C LEU A 54 -15.19 10.96 5.10
N LEU A 55 -15.06 10.62 3.81
CA LEU A 55 -14.81 11.60 2.74
C LEU A 55 -15.96 12.62 2.66
N GLY A 56 -15.62 13.90 2.52
CA GLY A 56 -16.57 15.02 2.53
C GLY A 56 -17.01 15.49 3.92
N ARG A 57 -16.66 14.76 4.99
CA ARG A 57 -16.89 15.20 6.39
C ARG A 57 -15.59 15.39 7.14
N ASP A 58 -14.78 14.33 7.20
CA ASP A 58 -13.54 14.27 7.97
C ASP A 58 -12.30 14.47 7.06
N VAL A 59 -12.45 14.17 5.76
CA VAL A 59 -11.41 14.33 4.72
C VAL A 59 -11.98 15.14 3.57
N SER A 60 -11.27 16.16 3.10
CA SER A 60 -11.68 16.96 1.93
C SER A 60 -11.50 16.19 0.62
N LEU A 61 -12.24 16.60 -0.41
CA LEU A 61 -12.02 16.16 -1.80
C LEU A 61 -10.78 16.84 -2.41
#